data_AF-A0A841PJU1-F1
#
_entry.id   AF-A0A841PJU1-F1
#
_cell.length_a   1.000
_cell.length_b   1.000
_cell.length_c   1.000
_cell.angle_alpha   90.00
_cell.angle_beta   90.00
_cell.angle_gamma   90.00
#
_symmetry.space_group_name_H-M   'P 1'
#
loop_
_entity.id
_entity.type
_entity.pdbx_description
1 polymer ?
#
loop_
_entity_poly.entity_id
_entity_poly.type
_entity_poly.pdbx_seq_one_letter_code
_entity_poly.pdbx_strand_id
1 'polypeptide(L)' 'MQRLTRAEMIRLLVELCGIPKPFLEKVDENTIQKLFAERLGGREQPLDKEA' A
#
# COMPACT_ATOMS: atom_id res chain seq x y z
N MET A 1 -0.41 -14.65 -7.24
CA MET A 1 -0.57 -13.21 -6.97
C MET A 1 0.80 -12.63 -6.68
N GLN A 2 1.34 -11.77 -7.55
CA GLN A 2 2.64 -11.14 -7.32
C GLN A 2 2.51 -10.19 -6.11
N ARG A 3 3.31 -10.39 -5.07
CA ARG A 3 3.40 -9.43 -3.95
C ARG A 3 4.11 -8.18 -4.46
N LEU A 4 3.44 -7.04 -4.44
CA LEU A 4 4.07 -5.76 -4.75
C LEU A 4 5.19 -5.49 -3.74
N THR A 5 6.31 -4.93 -4.21
CA THR A 5 7.40 -4.50 -3.33
C THR A 5 7.09 -3.11 -2.77
N ARG A 6 7.78 -2.71 -1.69
CA ARG A 6 7.64 -1.35 -1.12
C ARG A 6 7.84 -0.26 -2.17
N ALA A 7 8.83 -0.41 -3.05
CA ALA A 7 9.11 0.57 -4.10
C ALA A 7 7.93 0.71 -5.08
N GLU A 8 7.32 -0.41 -5.48
CA GLU A 8 6.16 -0.42 -6.36
C GLU A 8 4.93 0.18 -5.69
N MET A 9 4.67 -0.15 -4.41
CA MET A 9 3.58 0.48 -3.64
C MET A 9 3.76 1.99 -3.53
N ILE A 10 4.96 2.46 -3.23
CA ILE A 10 5.29 3.89 -3.15
C ILE A 10 5.04 4.55 -4.50
N ARG A 11 5.53 3.94 -5.58
CA ARG A 11 5.36 4.47 -6.94
C ARG A 11 3.88 4.64 -7.29
N LEU A 12 3.06 3.62 -7.03
CA LEU A 12 1.62 3.66 -7.27
C LEU A 12 0.90 4.70 -6.39
N LEU A 13 1.30 4.84 -5.12
CA LEU A 13 0.75 5.88 -4.23
C LEU A 13 1.11 7.30 -4.70
N VAL A 14 2.28 7.50 -5.30
CA VAL A 14 2.67 8.78 -5.91
C VAL A 14 1.84 9.04 -7.18
N GLU A 15 1.83 8.08 -8.11
CA GLU A 15 1.23 8.25 -9.43
C GLU A 15 -0.30 8.33 -9.38
N LEU A 16 -0.94 7.52 -8.53
CA LEU A 16 -2.40 7.40 -8.49
C LEU A 16 -3.05 8.22 -7.38
N CYS A 17 -2.35 8.42 -6.25
CA CYS A 17 -2.90 9.13 -5.09
C CYS A 17 -2.27 10.51 -4.87
N GLY A 18 -1.26 10.89 -5.67
CA GLY A 18 -0.58 12.19 -5.56
C GLY A 18 0.21 12.36 -4.27
N ILE A 19 0.53 11.27 -3.56
CA ILE A 19 1.21 11.35 -2.27
C ILE A 19 2.71 11.62 -2.52
N PRO A 20 3.34 12.60 -1.84
CA PRO A 20 4.74 12.90 -2.07
C PRO A 20 5.65 11.71 -1.76
N LYS A 21 6.47 11.31 -2.73
CA LYS A 21 7.51 10.28 -2.55
C LYS A 21 8.38 10.50 -1.29
N PRO A 22 8.91 11.71 -0.99
CA PRO A 22 9.76 11.90 0.19
C PRO A 22 9.01 11.74 1.52
N PHE A 23 7.67 11.85 1.51
CA PHE A 23 6.86 11.48 2.67
C PHE A 23 6.82 9.96 2.81
N LEU A 24 6.47 9.25 1.74
CA LEU A 24 6.38 7.78 1.73
C LEU A 24 7.72 7.09 2.03
N GLU A 25 8.84 7.68 1.63
CA GLU A 25 10.17 7.11 1.91
C GLU A 25 10.53 7.12 3.40
N LYS A 26 9.98 8.07 4.17
CA LYS A 26 10.17 8.18 5.63
C LYS A 26 9.16 7.36 6.43
N VAL A 27 8.18 6.78 5.75
CA VAL A 27 7.10 6.01 6.36
C VAL A 27 7.49 4.53 6.38
N ASP A 28 7.23 3.87 7.51
CA ASP A 28 7.49 2.45 7.71
C ASP A 28 6.70 1.58 6.72
N GLU A 29 7.26 0.42 6.40
CA GLU A 29 6.66 -0.52 5.44
C GLU A 29 5.22 -0.92 5.81
N ASN A 30 4.93 -1.15 7.10
CA ASN A 30 3.59 -1.50 7.57
C ASN A 30 2.57 -0.39 7.26
N THR A 31 2.98 0.87 7.44
CA THR A 31 2.14 2.02 7.14
C THR A 31 1.98 2.22 5.63
N ILE A 32 3.02 1.98 4.83
CA ILE A 32 2.91 1.96 3.37
C ILE A 32 1.91 0.91 2.90
N GLN A 33 1.96 -0.30 3.47
CA GLN A 33 1.02 -1.37 3.13
C GLN A 33 -0.42 -1.00 3.49
N LYS A 34 -0.66 -0.43 4.68
CA LYS A 34 -1.99 0.06 5.08
C LYS A 34 -2.48 1.15 4.15
N LEU A 35 -1.65 2.15 3.87
CA LEU A 35 -2.01 3.27 3.00
C LEU A 35 -2.31 2.80 1.58
N PHE A 36 -1.51 1.86 1.07
CA PHE A 36 -1.73 1.20 -0.21
C PHE A 36 -3.07 0.45 -0.21
N ALA A 37 -3.36 -0.34 0.83
CA ALA A 37 -4.62 -1.04 0.97
C ALA A 37 -5.83 -0.08 1.05
N GLU A 38 -5.73 1.00 1.82
CA GLU A 38 -6.81 1.99 1.98
C GLU A 38 -7.10 2.77 0.71
N ARG A 39 -6.05 3.10 -0.07
CA ARG A 39 -6.17 3.98 -1.24
C ARG A 39 -6.37 3.23 -2.55
N LEU A 40 -5.71 2.08 -2.71
CA LEU A 40 -5.61 1.32 -3.96
C LEU A 40 -6.05 -0.14 -3.81
N GLY A 41 -6.02 -0.68 -2.59
CA GLY A 41 -6.61 -1.97 -2.25
C GLY A 41 -8.12 -1.87 -2.20
N GLY A 42 -8.75 -1.74 -3.36
CA GLY A 42 -10.21 -1.77 -3.49
C GLY A 42 -10.77 -3.02 -2.82
N ARG A 43 -11.26 -2.85 -1.58
CA ARG A 43 -12.03 -3.82 -0.78
C ARG A 43 -11.71 -5.30 -1.09
N GLU A 44 -10.53 -5.77 -0.70
CA GLU A 44 -10.46 -7.15 -0.22
C GLU A 44 -10.60 -7.09 1.31
N GLN A 45 -11.86 -7.25 1.72
CA GLN A 45 -12.26 -7.62 3.07
C GLN A 45 -11.60 -8.97 3.46
N PRO A 46 -11.59 -9.29 4.76
CA PRO A 46 -10.49 -9.96 5.44
C PRO A 46 -10.22 -11.36 4.90
N LEU A 47 -8.95 -11.81 4.96
CA LEU A 47 -8.72 -13.25 5.10
C LEU A 47 -9.42 -13.67 6.40
N ASP A 48 -10.62 -14.24 6.26
CA ASP A 48 -11.28 -14.95 7.33
C ASP A 48 -10.29 -15.93 7.94
N LYS A 49 -10.10 -15.74 9.25
CA LYS A 49 -9.60 -16.79 10.12
C LYS A 49 -10.69 -17.86 10.14
N GLU A 50 -10.60 -18.88 9.29
CA GLU A 50 -11.19 -20.19 9.57
C GLU A 50 -10.01 -21.10 9.93
N ALA A 51 -9.73 -21.31 11.22
CA ALA A 51 -10.38 -22.24 12.16
C ALA A 51 -9.62 -23.57 12.19
#